data_AF-A0A661Z901-F1
#
_entry.id   AF-A0A661Z901-F1
#
_cell.length_a   1.000
_cell.length_b   1.000
_cell.length_c   1.000
_cell.angle_alpha   90.00
_cell.angle_beta   90.00
_cell.angle_gamma   90.00
#
_symmetry.space_group_name_H-M   'P 1'
#
loop_
_entity.id
_entity.type
_entity.pdbx_description
1 polymer ?
#
loop_
_entity_poly.entity_id
_entity_poly.type
_entity_poly.pdbx_seq_one_letter_code
_entity_poly.pdbx_strand_id
1 'polypeptide(L)'
;MRTEKDPKEFQKIDGVSVPKELAVERESPARSIAKAISWRIIASLTTFTIFYFTVGGKVALEVITAAVGIELFTKMAIYYVHERIWANVYWGRNWMRYKLIRRIKLNYIRWKRKNR
;
A
#
# COMPACT_ATOMS: atom_id res chain seq x y z
N MET A 1 2.94 13.07 -40.29
CA MET A 1 3.57 11.90 -39.63
C MET A 1 2.56 11.26 -38.70
N ARG A 2 2.08 10.06 -39.05
CA ARG A 2 1.10 9.29 -38.28
C ARG A 2 1.89 8.62 -37.16
N THR A 3 1.59 8.93 -35.89
CA THR A 3 2.23 8.24 -34.77
C THR A 3 1.89 6.76 -34.86
N GLU A 4 2.90 5.95 -35.12
CA GLU A 4 2.82 4.50 -35.09
C GLU A 4 2.46 4.13 -33.66
N LYS A 5 1.17 3.86 -33.42
CA LYS A 5 0.68 3.40 -32.13
C LYS A 5 1.33 2.05 -31.89
N ASP A 6 2.33 2.05 -31.01
CA ASP A 6 2.86 0.88 -30.33
C ASP A 6 1.74 -0.16 -30.14
N PRO A 7 1.92 -1.44 -30.51
CA PRO A 7 0.87 -2.45 -30.40
C PRO A 7 0.50 -2.58 -28.92
N LYS A 8 -0.57 -1.86 -28.52
CA LYS A 8 -1.05 -1.84 -27.15
C LYS A 8 -1.37 -3.27 -26.77
N GLU A 9 -0.57 -3.85 -25.88
CA GLU A 9 -0.78 -5.21 -25.41
C GLU A 9 -2.09 -5.23 -24.61
N PHE A 10 -3.03 -6.08 -25.00
CA PHE A 10 -4.33 -6.21 -24.34
C PHE A 10 -4.37 -7.48 -23.50
N GLN A 11 -4.71 -7.34 -22.21
CA GLN A 11 -4.96 -8.46 -21.33
C GLN A 11 -6.46 -8.79 -21.34
N LYS A 12 -6.83 -10.04 -21.62
CA LYS A 12 -8.21 -10.52 -21.45
C LYS A 12 -8.43 -10.89 -19.98
N ILE A 13 -9.37 -10.19 -19.32
CA ILE A 13 -9.79 -10.45 -17.95
C ILE A 13 -11.32 -10.56 -17.95
N ASP A 14 -11.88 -11.68 -17.50
CA ASP A 14 -13.33 -11.92 -17.43
C ASP A 14 -14.11 -11.62 -18.74
N GLY A 15 -13.49 -11.91 -19.88
CA GLY A 15 -14.06 -11.68 -21.21
C GLY A 15 -13.96 -10.24 -21.73
N VAL A 16 -13.36 -9.31 -20.97
CA VAL A 16 -13.12 -7.92 -21.36
C VAL A 16 -11.65 -7.72 -21.70
N SER A 17 -11.35 -7.15 -22.87
CA SER A 17 -9.99 -6.76 -23.26
C SER A 17 -9.64 -5.38 -22.67
N VAL A 18 -8.61 -5.34 -21.81
CA VAL A 18 -8.14 -4.11 -21.16
C VAL A 18 -6.70 -3.83 -21.59
N PRO A 19 -6.34 -2.60 -22.02
CA PRO A 19 -4.95 -2.22 -22.24
C PRO A 19 -4.09 -2.54 -21.01
N LYS A 20 -2.95 -3.20 -21.17
CA LYS A 20 -2.04 -3.59 -20.08
C LYS A 20 -1.58 -2.40 -19.23
N GLU A 21 -1.52 -1.22 -19.84
CA GLU A 21 -1.23 0.06 -19.18
C GLU A 21 -2.30 0.48 -18.15
N LEU A 22 -3.56 0.08 -18.36
CA LEU A 22 -4.64 0.24 -17.37
C LEU A 22 -4.69 -0.91 -16.36
N ALA A 23 -3.92 -1.98 -16.59
CA ALA A 23 -3.81 -3.13 -15.68
C ALA A 23 -2.78 -2.93 -14.56
N VAL A 24 -2.11 -1.77 -14.49
CA VAL A 24 -1.24 -1.40 -13.37
C VAL A 24 -2.03 -1.54 -12.06
N GLU A 25 -1.63 -2.52 -11.24
CA GLU A 25 -2.20 -2.74 -9.91
C GLU A 25 -1.85 -1.54 -9.03
N ARG A 26 -2.73 -0.54 -8.99
CA ARG A 26 -2.65 0.53 -8.01
C ARG A 26 -3.22 0.04 -6.68
N GLU A 27 -2.42 0.15 -5.62
CA GLU A 27 -2.90 -0.09 -4.27
C GLU A 27 -4.09 0.82 -3.95
N SER A 28 -5.00 0.27 -3.16
CA SER A 28 -6.14 0.99 -2.64
C SER A 28 -5.72 2.20 -1.77
N PRO A 29 -6.26 3.42 -1.99
CA PRO A 29 -6.09 4.54 -1.06
C PRO A 29 -6.36 4.19 0.42
N ALA A 30 -7.34 3.32 0.69
CA ALA A 30 -7.62 2.88 2.05
C ALA A 30 -6.48 2.00 2.62
N ARG A 31 -5.80 1.22 1.77
CA ARG A 31 -4.62 0.43 2.15
C ARG A 31 -3.46 1.35 2.51
N SER A 32 -3.24 2.41 1.73
CA SER A 32 -2.19 3.40 2.00
C SER A 32 -2.44 4.17 3.31
N ILE A 33 -3.69 4.55 3.59
CA ILE A 33 -4.07 5.19 4.87
C ILE A 33 -3.84 4.24 6.05
N ALA A 34 -4.26 2.98 5.92
CA ALA A 34 -4.07 1.99 6.98
C ALA A 34 -2.57 1.70 7.25
N LYS A 35 -1.73 1.61 6.21
CA LYS A 35 -0.27 1.54 6.34
C LYS A 35 0.28 2.75 7.10
N ALA A 36 -0.19 3.96 6.76
CA ALA A 36 0.25 5.19 7.42
C ALA A 36 -0.14 5.24 8.90
N ILE A 37 -1.37 4.85 9.26
CA ILE A 37 -1.82 4.78 10.65
C ILE A 37 -1.02 3.73 11.44
N SER A 38 -0.81 2.56 10.85
CA SER A 38 -0.02 1.48 11.46
C SER A 38 1.41 1.95 11.77
N TRP A 39 2.04 2.65 10.83
CA TRP A 39 3.37 3.24 11.04
C TRP A 39 3.38 4.32 12.13
N ARG A 40 2.33 5.15 12.20
CA ARG A 40 2.21 6.19 13.24
C ARG A 40 2.12 5.61 14.64
N ILE A 41 1.37 4.53 14.83
CA ILE A 41 1.25 3.85 16.13
C ILE A 41 2.63 3.33 16.58
N ILE A 42 3.35 2.65 15.68
CA ILE A 42 4.71 2.13 15.95
C ILE A 42 5.66 3.26 16.34
N ALA A 43 5.66 4.35 15.55
CA ALA A 43 6.53 5.50 15.81
C ALA A 43 6.22 6.16 17.16
N SER A 44 4.95 6.38 17.48
CA SER A 44 4.52 6.96 18.75
C SER A 44 4.90 6.08 19.94
N LEU A 45 4.74 4.76 19.82
CA LEU A 45 5.14 3.81 20.88
C LEU A 45 6.64 3.85 21.12
N THR A 46 7.43 3.96 20.05
CA THR A 46 8.88 4.01 20.15
C THR A 46 9.33 5.29 20.87
N THR A 47 8.80 6.46 20.46
CA THR A 47 9.10 7.74 21.14
C THR A 47 8.68 7.73 22.61
N PHE A 48 7.50 7.18 22.92
CA PHE A 48 7.05 7.05 24.31
C PHE A 48 8.00 6.17 25.12
N THR A 49 8.45 5.05 24.55
CA THR A 49 9.40 4.13 25.20
C THR A 49 10.71 4.84 25.53
N ILE A 50 11.30 5.57 24.56
CA ILE A 50 12.51 6.37 24.78
C ILE A 50 12.30 7.38 25.91
N PHE A 51 11.20 8.13 25.86
CA PHE A 51 10.91 9.18 26.85
C PHE A 51 10.73 8.58 28.25
N TYR A 52 9.97 7.49 28.37
CA TYR A 52 9.76 6.80 29.64
C TYR A 52 11.08 6.36 30.29
N PHE A 53 11.96 5.73 29.52
CA PHE A 53 13.27 5.27 30.02
C PHE A 53 14.25 6.43 30.28
N THR A 54 14.17 7.51 29.51
CA THR A 54 15.10 8.65 29.64
C THR A 54 14.70 9.61 30.76
N VAL A 55 13.40 9.83 31.00
CA VAL A 55 12.91 10.77 32.02
C VAL A 55 12.79 10.14 33.40
N GLY A 56 12.60 8.82 33.48
CA GLY A 56 12.40 8.11 34.76
C GLY A 56 13.66 7.85 35.59
N GLY A 57 14.88 8.15 35.10
CA GLY A 57 16.11 7.89 35.84
C GLY A 57 17.34 8.60 35.27
N LYS A 58 18.38 8.77 36.10
CA LYS A 58 19.72 9.22 35.68
C LYS A 58 20.39 8.11 34.85
N VAL A 59 19.90 7.88 33.64
CA VAL A 59 20.48 6.90 32.72
C VAL A 59 21.79 7.46 32.19
N ALA A 60 22.87 6.69 32.30
CA ALA A 60 24.19 7.09 31.83
C ALA A 60 24.19 7.29 30.30
N LEU A 61 24.99 8.23 29.82
CA LEU A 61 25.09 8.60 28.40
C LEU A 61 25.50 7.42 27.51
N GLU A 62 26.27 6.48 28.05
CA GLU A 62 26.65 5.21 27.41
C GLU A 62 25.45 4.27 27.17
N VAL A 63 24.51 4.21 28.13
CA VAL A 63 23.30 3.39 28.00
C VAL A 63 22.33 4.01 26.98
N ILE A 64 22.25 5.34 26.94
CA ILE A 64 21.42 6.07 25.96
C ILE A 64 21.95 5.82 24.54
N THR A 65 23.26 5.93 24.32
CA THR A 65 23.88 5.73 23.01
C THR A 65 23.72 4.29 22.50
N ALA A 66 23.90 3.29 23.36
CA ALA A 66 23.61 1.89 23.03
C ALA A 66 22.12 1.68 22.70
N ALA A 67 21.21 2.27 23.48
CA ALA A 67 19.77 2.17 23.26
C ALA A 67 19.34 2.76 21.92
N VAL A 68 19.87 3.94 21.54
CA VAL A 68 19.60 4.57 20.24
C VAL A 68 20.07 3.68 19.08
N GLY A 69 21.25 3.08 19.20
CA GLY A 69 21.75 2.13 18.20
C GLY A 69 20.81 0.93 18.03
N ILE A 70 20.42 0.29 19.13
CA ILE A 70 19.47 -0.83 19.14
C ILE A 70 18.12 -0.41 18.56
N GLU A 71 17.67 0.80 18.84
CA GLU A 71 16.40 1.32 18.35
C GLU A 71 16.38 1.49 16.82
N LEU A 72 17.48 1.93 16.22
CA LEU A 72 17.60 2.04 14.76
C LEU A 72 17.46 0.66 14.09
N PHE A 73 18.18 -0.34 14.59
CA PHE A 73 18.07 -1.72 14.12
C PHE A 73 16.67 -2.30 14.37
N THR A 74 16.09 -2.01 15.53
CA THR A 74 14.74 -2.46 15.90
C THR A 74 13.69 -1.85 14.96
N LYS A 75 13.77 -0.56 14.64
CA LYS A 75 12.89 0.10 13.66
C LYS A 75 13.00 -0.52 12.27
N MET A 76 14.22 -0.87 11.84
CA MET A 76 14.42 -1.58 10.57
C MET A 76 13.75 -2.96 10.57
N ALA A 77 13.93 -3.74 11.65
CA ALA A 77 13.30 -5.05 11.79
C ALA A 77 11.76 -4.94 11.82
N ILE A 78 11.22 -3.98 12.58
CA ILE A 78 9.78 -3.72 12.65
C ILE A 78 9.23 -3.29 11.30
N TYR A 79 9.93 -2.42 10.56
CA TYR A 79 9.52 -2.02 9.22
C TYR A 79 9.46 -3.22 8.27
N TYR A 80 10.47 -4.11 8.30
CA TYR A 80 10.47 -5.32 7.49
C TYR A 80 9.27 -6.22 7.80
N VAL A 81 9.01 -6.47 9.09
CA VAL A 81 7.87 -7.28 9.55
C VAL A 81 6.55 -6.62 9.16
N HIS A 82 6.44 -5.29 9.32
CA HIS A 82 5.27 -4.51 8.91
C HIS A 82 4.97 -4.70 7.43
N GLU A 83 5.98 -4.57 6.55
CA GLU A 83 5.79 -4.79 5.12
C GLU A 83 5.45 -6.24 4.79
N ARG A 84 6.00 -7.22 5.54
CA ARG A 84 5.62 -8.64 5.37
C ARG A 84 4.21 -8.97 5.80
N ILE A 85 3.73 -8.42 6.91
CA ILE A 85 2.34 -8.52 7.32
C ILE A 85 1.45 -7.90 6.23
N TRP A 86 1.80 -6.71 5.74
CA TRP A 86 1.07 -6.06 4.65
C TRP A 86 1.13 -6.83 3.32
N ALA A 87 2.20 -7.57 3.06
CA ALA A 87 2.33 -8.43 1.89
C ALA A 87 1.43 -9.67 1.98
N ASN A 88 1.14 -10.19 3.18
CA ASN A 88 0.21 -11.30 3.39
C ASN A 88 -1.26 -10.86 3.40
N VAL A 89 -1.53 -9.58 3.67
CA VAL A 89 -2.88 -9.02 3.54
C VAL A 89 -3.23 -8.86 2.05
N TYR A 90 -4.11 -9.74 1.55
CA TYR A 90 -4.64 -9.69 0.18
C TYR A 90 -5.61 -8.52 -0.07
N TRP A 91 -6.06 -7.84 0.98
CA TRP A 91 -7.07 -6.79 0.89
C TRP A 91 -6.57 -5.55 0.13
N GLY A 92 -7.36 -5.10 -0.86
CA GLY A 92 -7.16 -3.81 -1.51
C GLY A 92 -6.06 -3.77 -2.57
N ARG A 93 -5.46 -4.91 -2.94
CA ARG A 93 -4.45 -5.01 -4.01
C ARG A 93 -5.03 -4.73 -5.41
N ASN A 94 -6.30 -5.08 -5.63
CA ASN A 94 -6.98 -5.00 -6.94
C ASN A 94 -8.17 -4.04 -6.98
N TRP A 95 -8.27 -3.05 -6.06
CA TRP A 95 -9.46 -2.21 -5.94
C TRP A 95 -9.80 -1.48 -7.27
N MET A 96 -8.80 -0.92 -7.94
CA MET A 96 -8.99 -0.24 -9.22
C MET A 96 -9.43 -1.19 -10.34
N ARG A 97 -8.89 -2.43 -10.39
CA ARG A 97 -9.28 -3.47 -11.37
C ARG A 97 -10.77 -3.80 -11.26
N TYR A 98 -11.26 -4.05 -10.04
CA TYR A 98 -12.69 -4.31 -9.80
C TYR A 98 -13.59 -3.12 -10.12
N LYS A 99 -13.19 -1.90 -9.74
CA LYS A 99 -13.99 -0.68 -9.95
C LYS A 99 -14.14 -0.36 -11.45
N LEU A 100 -13.07 -0.56 -12.22
CA LEU A 100 -13.05 -0.32 -13.66
C LEU A 100 -13.89 -1.35 -14.43
N ILE A 101 -13.70 -2.64 -14.16
CA ILE A 101 -14.49 -3.72 -14.78
C ILE A 101 -15.98 -3.55 -14.47
N ARG A 102 -16.33 -3.20 -13.22
CA ARG A 102 -17.72 -2.91 -12.84
C ARG A 102 -18.30 -1.75 -13.64
N ARG A 103 -17.55 -0.65 -13.84
CA ARG A 103 -17.99 0.50 -14.65
C ARG A 103 -18.22 0.13 -16.11
N ILE A 104 -17.27 -0.60 -16.72
CA ILE A 104 -17.38 -1.04 -18.12
C ILE A 104 -18.59 -1.97 -18.30
N LYS A 105 -18.74 -2.95 -17.42
CA LYS A 105 -19.89 -3.89 -17.45
C LYS A 105 -21.22 -3.16 -17.31
N LEU A 106 -21.32 -2.19 -16.39
CA LEU A 106 -22.53 -1.38 -16.22
C LEU A 106 -22.83 -0.51 -17.46
N ASN A 107 -21.81 0.10 -18.07
CA ASN A 107 -21.98 0.89 -19.28
C ASN A 107 -22.42 0.03 -20.47
N TYR A 108 -21.82 -1.15 -20.66
CA TYR A 108 -22.21 -2.09 -21.70
C TYR A 108 -23.68 -2.55 -21.53
N ILE A 109 -24.08 -2.92 -20.30
CA ILE A 109 -25.47 -3.30 -20.00
C ILE A 109 -26.44 -2.14 -20.27
N ARG A 110 -26.06 -0.91 -19.89
CA ARG A 110 -26.88 0.29 -20.10
C ARG A 110 -27.04 0.61 -21.59
N TRP A 111 -25.97 0.49 -22.37
CA TRP A 111 -25.99 0.63 -23.82
C TRP A 111 -26.89 -0.43 -24.47
N LYS A 112 -26.73 -1.70 -24.10
CA LYS A 112 -27.55 -2.82 -24.62
C LYS A 112 -29.04 -2.64 -24.31
N ARG A 113 -29.39 -2.02 -23.18
CA ARG A 113 -30.78 -1.69 -22.82
C ARG A 113 -31.35 -0.50 -23.59
N LYS A 114 -30.52 0.40 -24.12
CA LYS A 114 -30.95 1.56 -24.91
C LYS A 114 -31.11 1.24 -26.40
N ASN A 115 -30.35 0.26 -26.88
CA ASN A 115 -30.31 -0.17 -28.28
C ASN A 115 -31.12 -1.45 -28.54
N ARG A 116 -32.05 -1.80 -27.66
CA ARG A 116 -32.99 -2.91 -27.76
C ARG A 116 -34.39 -2.36 -27.52
#